data_AF-A0A1G0FQZ1-F1
#
_entry.id   AF-A0A1G0FQZ1-F1
#
_cell.length_a   1.000
_cell.length_b   1.000
_cell.length_c   1.000
_cell.angle_alpha   90.00
_cell.angle_beta   90.00
_cell.angle_gamma   90.00
#
_symmetry.space_group_name_H-M   'P 1'
#
loop_
_entity.id
_entity.type
_entity.pdbx_description
1 polymer ?
#
loop_
_entity_poly.entity_id
_entity_poly.type
_entity_poly.pdbx_seq_one_letter_code
_entity_poly.pdbx_strand_id
1 'polypeptide(L)'
;MDEKPNQRRGLLTRRESEKAEARAQALEAATARVEKARSRLIDAAMAFCDGGISTGQLRAVRELLREQEARLAALTREATAPFVKGATAPASPSPESAPTGPLKQGAADGETLFNSDALVPELAQMLFTLDQKQARLEEDYQSGRINAAQYRAIKKHYLDQREVALRLQMAHPESDRWRVVLEEGKTSFLMQLNEAVCRSMSLYDLQNRARLFAEGDVPKSAEDSMAMLRTFGQGPNPAKPARMLATQGEDGSALLLIPGMYTAALVVFSQDPPAWQVRAMRELHTNFEAANRSALTRGERHSLVFPDVRRYIRS
;
A
#
# COMPACT_ATOMS: atom_id res chain seq x y z
N MET A 1 -28.86 59.14 -32.61
CA MET A 1 -27.98 58.17 -33.31
C MET A 1 -27.93 56.94 -32.44
N ASP A 2 -28.85 56.00 -32.69
CA ASP A 2 -29.04 54.75 -31.96
C ASP A 2 -28.67 53.58 -32.88
N GLU A 3 -27.57 52.89 -32.58
CA GLU A 3 -27.12 51.62 -33.14
C GLU A 3 -26.01 51.11 -32.18
N LYS A 4 -25.90 49.89 -31.64
CA LYS A 4 -26.47 48.56 -31.86
C LYS A 4 -26.30 47.72 -30.56
N PRO A 5 -27.37 47.29 -29.87
CA PRO A 5 -27.26 46.27 -28.81
C PRO A 5 -27.35 44.82 -29.35
N ASN A 6 -27.73 44.64 -30.63
CA ASN A 6 -28.17 43.34 -31.15
C ASN A 6 -27.04 42.41 -31.65
N GLN A 7 -25.80 42.92 -31.82
CA GLN A 7 -24.67 42.11 -32.30
C GLN A 7 -23.99 41.26 -31.22
N ARG A 8 -24.10 41.62 -29.93
CA ARG A 8 -23.45 40.85 -28.83
C ARG A 8 -24.19 39.57 -28.45
N ARG A 9 -25.51 39.50 -28.72
CA ARG A 9 -26.35 38.36 -28.33
C ARG A 9 -26.19 37.15 -29.28
N GLY A 10 -25.91 37.38 -30.56
CA GLY A 10 -25.66 36.30 -31.54
C GLY A 10 -24.28 35.62 -31.43
N LEU A 11 -23.31 36.28 -30.79
CA LEU A 11 -21.96 35.71 -30.58
C LEU A 11 -21.90 34.74 -29.38
N LEU A 12 -22.78 34.92 -28.40
CA LEU A 12 -22.87 34.05 -27.22
C LEU A 12 -23.55 32.72 -27.57
N THR A 13 -24.65 32.75 -28.32
CA THR A 13 -25.36 31.54 -28.74
C THR A 13 -24.54 30.64 -29.66
N ARG A 14 -23.72 31.22 -30.55
CA ARG A 14 -22.80 30.46 -31.42
C ARG A 14 -21.66 29.78 -30.65
N ARG A 15 -21.13 30.44 -29.62
CA ARG A 15 -20.10 29.84 -28.75
C ARG A 15 -20.65 28.73 -27.87
N GLU A 16 -21.91 28.81 -27.48
CA GLU A 16 -22.59 27.76 -26.71
C GLU A 16 -22.93 26.55 -27.59
N SER A 17 -23.35 26.76 -28.84
CA SER A 17 -23.59 25.66 -29.79
C SER A 17 -22.29 24.93 -30.17
N GLU A 18 -21.21 25.67 -30.46
CA GLU A 18 -19.90 25.08 -30.77
C GLU A 18 -19.34 24.26 -29.58
N LYS A 19 -19.56 24.71 -28.34
CA LYS A 19 -19.21 23.96 -27.12
C LYS A 19 -20.05 22.71 -26.92
N ALA A 20 -21.35 22.77 -27.23
CA ALA A 20 -22.25 21.63 -27.10
C ALA A 20 -21.91 20.52 -28.13
N GLU A 21 -21.63 20.91 -29.37
CA GLU A 21 -21.19 19.98 -30.43
C GLU A 21 -19.85 19.31 -30.09
N ALA A 22 -18.88 20.09 -29.63
CA ALA A 22 -17.58 19.55 -29.20
C ALA A 22 -17.71 18.55 -28.03
N ARG A 23 -18.64 18.82 -27.09
CA ARG A 23 -18.92 17.92 -25.98
C ARG A 23 -19.59 16.61 -26.43
N ALA A 24 -20.54 16.69 -27.36
CA ALA A 24 -21.20 15.51 -27.92
C ALA A 24 -20.18 14.59 -28.63
N GLN A 25 -19.30 15.17 -29.45
CA GLN A 25 -18.22 14.44 -30.12
C GLN A 25 -17.23 13.84 -29.12
N ALA A 26 -16.87 14.55 -28.05
CA ALA A 26 -15.98 14.05 -27.01
C ALA A 26 -16.59 12.85 -26.24
N LEU A 27 -17.91 12.88 -26.00
CA LEU A 27 -18.64 11.81 -25.33
C LEU A 27 -18.71 10.56 -26.21
N GLU A 28 -19.02 10.71 -27.49
CA GLU A 28 -19.05 9.60 -28.46
C GLU A 28 -17.66 8.96 -28.63
N ALA A 29 -16.60 9.76 -28.71
CA ALA A 29 -15.25 9.25 -28.75
C ALA A 29 -14.85 8.52 -27.45
N ALA A 30 -15.35 8.96 -26.30
CA ALA A 30 -15.09 8.31 -25.01
C ALA A 30 -15.83 6.97 -24.87
N THR A 31 -17.10 6.89 -25.28
CA THR A 31 -17.86 5.62 -25.26
C THR A 31 -17.23 4.58 -26.17
N ALA A 32 -16.82 4.97 -27.39
CA ALA A 32 -16.13 4.08 -28.32
C ALA A 32 -14.80 3.53 -27.76
N ARG A 33 -14.07 4.32 -26.98
CA ARG A 33 -12.83 3.88 -26.30
C ARG A 33 -13.10 2.88 -25.18
N VAL A 34 -14.17 3.07 -24.40
CA VAL A 34 -14.58 2.13 -23.35
C VAL A 34 -14.97 0.78 -23.95
N GLU A 35 -15.78 0.77 -25.01
CA GLU A 35 -16.18 -0.48 -25.69
C GLU A 35 -14.98 -1.22 -26.27
N LYS A 36 -14.04 -0.51 -26.89
CA LYS A 36 -12.78 -1.10 -27.37
C LYS A 36 -11.93 -1.66 -26.22
N ALA A 37 -11.91 -1.01 -25.06
CA ALA A 37 -11.19 -1.50 -23.88
C ALA A 37 -11.86 -2.75 -23.27
N ARG A 38 -13.19 -2.83 -23.30
CA ARG A 38 -13.94 -4.02 -22.87
C ARG A 38 -13.67 -5.24 -23.75
N SER A 39 -13.73 -5.06 -25.08
CA SER A 39 -13.36 -6.13 -26.01
C SER A 39 -11.95 -6.65 -25.73
N ARG A 40 -10.98 -5.76 -25.54
CA ARG A 40 -9.60 -6.13 -25.19
C ARG A 40 -9.48 -6.87 -23.87
N LEU A 41 -10.30 -6.55 -22.87
CA LEU A 41 -10.31 -7.26 -21.59
C LEU A 41 -10.84 -8.70 -21.76
N ILE A 42 -11.86 -8.89 -22.59
CA ILE A 42 -12.42 -10.22 -22.88
C ILE A 42 -11.38 -11.05 -23.65
N ASP A 43 -10.75 -10.48 -24.68
CA ASP A 43 -9.68 -11.15 -25.44
C ASP A 43 -8.49 -11.50 -24.54
N ALA A 44 -8.09 -10.58 -23.66
CA ALA A 44 -7.04 -10.81 -22.68
C ALA A 44 -7.43 -11.89 -21.66
N ALA A 45 -8.68 -11.95 -21.22
CA ALA A 45 -9.15 -12.98 -20.29
C ALA A 45 -9.11 -14.37 -20.94
N MET A 46 -9.52 -14.49 -22.21
CA MET A 46 -9.39 -15.74 -22.98
C MET A 46 -7.91 -16.14 -23.14
N ALA A 47 -7.05 -15.20 -23.57
CA ALA A 47 -5.62 -15.45 -23.69
C ALA A 47 -4.96 -15.80 -22.34
N PHE A 48 -5.48 -15.30 -21.22
CA PHE A 48 -5.00 -15.65 -19.88
C PHE A 48 -5.39 -17.08 -19.51
N CYS A 49 -6.63 -17.48 -19.80
CA CYS A 49 -7.09 -18.86 -19.60
C CYS A 49 -6.29 -19.86 -20.45
N ASP A 50 -5.88 -19.45 -21.65
CA ASP A 50 -5.05 -20.26 -22.55
C ASP A 50 -3.55 -20.20 -22.21
N GLY A 51 -3.16 -19.45 -21.17
CA GLY A 51 -1.76 -19.28 -20.75
C GLY A 51 -0.92 -18.42 -21.71
N GLY A 52 -1.54 -17.77 -22.69
CA GLY A 52 -0.90 -16.89 -23.66
C GLY A 52 -0.53 -15.50 -23.13
N ILE A 53 -1.13 -15.07 -22.01
CA ILE A 53 -0.73 -13.85 -21.29
C ILE A 53 -0.59 -14.08 -19.78
N SER A 54 0.25 -13.29 -19.14
CA SER A 54 0.47 -13.35 -17.70
C SER A 54 -0.60 -12.59 -16.89
N THR A 55 -0.72 -12.90 -15.60
CA THR A 55 -1.62 -12.18 -14.67
C THR A 55 -1.32 -10.67 -14.60
N GLY A 56 -0.07 -10.27 -14.83
CA GLY A 56 0.33 -8.85 -14.86
C GLY A 56 -0.22 -8.13 -16.08
N GLN A 57 -0.19 -8.78 -17.24
CA GLN A 57 -0.77 -8.24 -18.48
C GLN A 57 -2.30 -8.13 -18.36
N LEU A 58 -2.97 -9.15 -17.79
CA LEU A 58 -4.41 -9.08 -17.52
C LEU A 58 -4.77 -7.92 -16.57
N ARG A 59 -3.96 -7.70 -15.53
CA ARG A 59 -4.14 -6.55 -14.62
C ARG A 59 -3.96 -5.21 -15.34
N ALA A 60 -2.96 -5.07 -16.20
CA ALA A 60 -2.74 -3.84 -16.96
C ALA A 60 -3.93 -3.52 -17.88
N VAL A 61 -4.51 -4.53 -18.54
CA VAL A 61 -5.72 -4.37 -19.36
C VAL A 61 -6.93 -3.97 -18.49
N ARG A 62 -7.05 -4.54 -17.29
CA ARG A 62 -8.10 -4.18 -16.33
C ARG A 62 -7.99 -2.74 -15.83
N GLU A 63 -6.77 -2.28 -15.53
CA GLU A 63 -6.53 -0.88 -15.11
C GLU A 63 -6.79 0.10 -16.26
N LEU A 64 -6.42 -0.25 -17.50
CA LEU A 64 -6.77 0.55 -18.68
C LEU A 64 -8.29 0.71 -18.83
N LEU A 65 -9.06 -0.36 -18.64
CA LEU A 65 -10.52 -0.27 -18.66
C LEU A 65 -11.04 0.67 -17.57
N ARG A 66 -10.53 0.52 -16.35
CA ARG A 66 -10.91 1.37 -15.20
C ARG A 66 -10.62 2.85 -15.48
N GLU A 67 -9.51 3.16 -16.13
CA GLU A 67 -9.16 4.52 -16.54
C GLU A 67 -10.12 5.06 -17.61
N GLN A 68 -10.47 4.27 -18.62
CA GLN A 68 -11.43 4.69 -19.64
C GLN A 68 -12.83 4.92 -19.06
N GLU A 69 -13.28 4.06 -18.15
CA GLU A 69 -14.56 4.22 -17.45
C GLU A 69 -14.57 5.46 -16.55
N ALA A 70 -13.47 5.74 -15.84
CA ALA A 70 -13.34 6.97 -15.04
C ALA A 70 -13.37 8.24 -15.90
N ARG A 71 -12.73 8.22 -17.08
CA ARG A 71 -12.77 9.32 -18.05
C ARG A 71 -14.18 9.54 -18.63
N LEU A 72 -14.88 8.47 -18.97
CA LEU A 72 -16.28 8.55 -19.41
C LEU A 72 -17.18 9.09 -18.29
N ALA A 73 -16.97 8.65 -17.06
CA ALA A 73 -17.69 9.13 -15.88
C ALA A 73 -17.46 10.62 -15.62
N ALA A 74 -16.23 11.13 -15.82
CA ALA A 74 -15.92 12.55 -15.69
C ALA A 74 -16.64 13.41 -16.74
N LEU A 75 -16.70 12.94 -18.00
CA LEU A 75 -17.39 13.65 -19.09
C LEU A 75 -18.92 13.68 -18.92
N THR A 76 -19.47 12.65 -18.27
CA THR A 76 -20.91 12.53 -18.00
C THR A 76 -21.35 13.24 -16.71
N ARG A 77 -20.48 13.37 -15.69
CA ARG A 77 -20.85 13.92 -14.36
C ARG A 77 -20.98 15.45 -14.23
N GLU A 78 -20.78 16.24 -15.27
CA GLU A 78 -21.04 17.70 -15.20
C GLU A 78 -22.53 18.09 -15.25
N ALA A 79 -23.48 17.15 -15.18
CA ALA A 79 -24.90 17.45 -15.16
C ALA A 79 -25.69 16.60 -14.14
N THR A 80 -25.33 16.65 -12.85
CA THR A 80 -26.27 16.69 -11.70
C THR A 80 -25.51 16.73 -10.37
N ALA A 81 -25.92 17.63 -9.49
CA ALA A 81 -25.39 17.83 -8.14
C ALA A 81 -25.85 16.70 -7.16
N PRO A 82 -25.15 16.54 -6.03
CA PRO A 82 -25.03 15.28 -5.29
C PRO A 82 -26.05 15.13 -4.13
N PHE A 83 -26.24 13.86 -3.72
CA PHE A 83 -26.92 13.32 -2.53
C PHE A 83 -28.42 12.96 -2.61
N VAL A 84 -28.73 11.69 -2.28
CA VAL A 84 -29.73 11.31 -1.24
C VAL A 84 -29.25 10.05 -0.50
N LYS A 85 -29.40 10.08 0.84
CA LYS A 85 -29.25 9.02 1.85
C LYS A 85 -30.34 7.94 1.75
N GLY A 86 -30.01 6.67 2.03
CA GLY A 86 -31.01 5.67 2.37
C GLY A 86 -30.44 4.26 2.52
N ALA A 87 -30.44 3.74 3.74
CA ALA A 87 -29.97 2.41 4.14
C ALA A 87 -30.77 1.26 3.50
N THR A 88 -30.16 0.08 3.33
CA THR A 88 -30.49 -1.15 4.10
C THR A 88 -29.43 -2.24 3.85
N ALA A 89 -29.03 -2.96 4.88
CA ALA A 89 -28.26 -4.21 4.79
C ALA A 89 -29.08 -5.34 4.14
N PRO A 90 -28.42 -6.44 3.71
CA PRO A 90 -28.52 -7.65 4.52
C PRO A 90 -27.24 -8.50 4.63
N ALA A 91 -27.11 -9.11 5.81
CA ALA A 91 -26.58 -10.42 6.23
C ALA A 91 -25.50 -11.19 5.40
N SER A 92 -24.35 -11.39 6.06
CA SER A 92 -23.57 -12.63 6.33
C SER A 92 -23.34 -13.69 5.22
N PRO A 93 -22.14 -14.31 5.14
CA PRO A 93 -21.76 -15.35 6.10
C PRO A 93 -20.34 -15.26 6.67
N SER A 94 -20.22 -15.75 7.90
CA SER A 94 -19.00 -16.02 8.66
C SER A 94 -17.99 -16.85 7.87
N PRO A 95 -16.68 -16.56 7.96
CA PRO A 95 -15.67 -17.56 7.66
C PRO A 95 -15.46 -18.44 8.90
N GLU A 96 -15.77 -19.70 8.68
CA GLU A 96 -15.46 -20.87 9.48
C GLU A 96 -13.98 -20.86 9.93
N SER A 97 -13.80 -20.89 11.24
CA SER A 97 -12.54 -21.08 11.94
C SER A 97 -11.91 -22.43 11.60
N ALA A 98 -10.79 -22.40 10.87
CA ALA A 98 -9.91 -23.54 10.75
C ALA A 98 -9.03 -23.65 12.02
N PRO A 99 -8.91 -24.83 12.64
CA PRO A 99 -8.10 -25.03 13.82
C PRO A 99 -6.60 -24.94 13.50
N THR A 100 -5.91 -24.08 14.25
CA THR A 100 -4.44 -23.99 14.31
C THR A 100 -3.88 -25.27 14.95
N GLY A 101 -3.61 -26.29 14.13
CA GLY A 101 -2.77 -27.42 14.49
C GLY A 101 -1.29 -27.10 14.23
N PRO A 102 -0.35 -27.57 15.09
CA PRO A 102 1.07 -27.35 14.89
C PRO A 102 1.55 -28.18 13.68
N LEU A 103 1.90 -27.52 12.60
CA LEU A 103 2.60 -28.17 11.49
C LEU A 103 4.00 -28.54 11.97
N LYS A 104 4.17 -29.85 12.20
CA LYS A 104 5.46 -30.52 12.30
C LYS A 104 6.38 -29.99 11.20
N GLN A 105 7.56 -29.53 11.60
CA GLN A 105 8.71 -29.40 10.73
C GLN A 105 8.98 -30.77 10.10
N GLY A 106 8.46 -30.97 8.89
CA GLY A 106 8.98 -31.99 7.99
C GLY A 106 10.34 -31.49 7.52
N ALA A 107 11.39 -31.94 8.20
CA ALA A 107 12.68 -32.12 7.57
C ALA A 107 12.47 -33.09 6.40
N ALA A 108 12.16 -32.54 5.24
CA ALA A 108 12.28 -33.22 3.97
C ALA A 108 13.62 -32.76 3.41
N ASP A 109 14.63 -33.57 3.67
CA ASP A 109 15.83 -33.65 2.86
C ASP A 109 15.38 -33.87 1.41
N GLY A 110 15.29 -32.75 0.71
CA GLY A 110 14.95 -32.66 -0.70
C GLY A 110 16.18 -32.25 -1.50
N GLU A 111 17.35 -32.81 -1.18
CA GLU A 111 18.44 -32.93 -2.15
C GLU A 111 18.01 -33.90 -3.25
N THR A 112 17.03 -33.49 -4.06
CA THR A 112 16.89 -34.07 -5.39
C THR A 112 17.85 -33.31 -6.28
N LEU A 113 18.95 -33.99 -6.59
CA LEU A 113 19.93 -33.65 -7.60
C LEU A 113 19.24 -33.26 -8.90
N PHE A 114 18.95 -31.96 -9.08
CA PHE A 114 18.70 -31.40 -10.39
C PHE A 114 20.02 -31.47 -11.14
N ASN A 115 20.13 -32.36 -12.12
CA ASN A 115 21.27 -32.37 -13.04
C ASN A 115 21.31 -31.03 -13.78
N SER A 116 22.14 -30.11 -13.29
CA SER A 116 22.38 -28.79 -13.88
C SER A 116 22.93 -28.88 -15.30
N ASP A 117 23.51 -30.02 -15.67
CA ASP A 117 24.11 -30.28 -16.98
C ASP A 117 23.10 -30.39 -18.13
N ALA A 118 21.79 -30.51 -17.85
CA ALA A 118 20.75 -30.57 -18.89
C ALA A 118 19.97 -29.26 -19.07
N LEU A 119 20.32 -28.20 -18.35
CA LEU A 119 19.65 -26.91 -18.47
C LEU A 119 20.17 -26.13 -19.68
N VAL A 120 19.26 -25.47 -20.40
CA VAL A 120 19.64 -24.49 -21.43
C VAL A 120 20.52 -23.42 -20.75
N PRO A 121 21.71 -23.09 -21.30
CA PRO A 121 22.64 -22.16 -20.67
C PRO A 121 22.00 -20.81 -20.31
N GLU A 122 21.07 -20.33 -21.14
CA GLU A 122 20.32 -19.09 -20.88
C GLU A 122 19.41 -19.19 -19.64
N LEU A 123 18.70 -20.31 -19.47
CA LEU A 123 17.88 -20.55 -18.28
C LEU A 123 18.74 -20.60 -17.02
N ALA A 124 19.88 -21.28 -17.07
CA ALA A 124 20.82 -21.34 -15.95
C ALA A 124 21.30 -19.93 -15.57
N GLN A 125 21.62 -19.09 -16.55
CA GLN A 125 22.01 -17.70 -16.31
C GLN A 125 20.88 -16.87 -15.67
N MET A 126 19.64 -17.02 -16.15
CA MET A 126 18.50 -16.31 -15.57
C MET A 126 18.17 -16.77 -14.14
N LEU A 127 18.28 -18.07 -13.86
CA LEU A 127 18.12 -18.60 -12.50
C LEU A 127 19.21 -18.08 -11.56
N PHE A 128 20.46 -17.97 -12.03
CA PHE A 128 21.53 -17.36 -11.27
C PHE A 128 21.24 -15.89 -10.94
N THR A 129 20.71 -15.12 -11.90
CA THR A 129 20.25 -13.74 -11.65
C THR A 129 19.11 -13.69 -10.63
N LEU A 130 18.18 -14.65 -10.66
CA LEU A 130 17.12 -14.77 -9.65
C LEU A 130 17.68 -15.04 -8.25
N ASP A 131 18.69 -15.90 -8.14
CA ASP A 131 19.35 -16.22 -6.87
C ASP A 131 20.09 -14.99 -6.31
N GLN A 132 20.75 -14.21 -7.17
CA GLN A 132 21.32 -12.92 -6.76
C GLN A 132 20.25 -11.95 -6.23
N LYS A 133 19.07 -11.90 -6.86
CA LYS A 133 17.95 -11.08 -6.37
C LYS A 133 17.42 -11.57 -5.02
N GLN A 134 17.37 -12.89 -4.79
CA GLN A 134 17.02 -13.46 -3.49
C GLN A 134 18.05 -13.09 -2.42
N ALA A 135 19.34 -13.19 -2.71
CA ALA A 135 20.40 -12.80 -1.78
C ALA A 135 20.29 -11.31 -1.39
N ARG A 136 20.05 -10.43 -2.36
CA ARG A 136 19.82 -9.01 -2.10
C ARG A 136 18.56 -8.75 -1.29
N LEU A 137 17.47 -9.48 -1.54
CA LEU A 137 16.24 -9.38 -0.77
C LEU A 137 16.47 -9.74 0.72
N GLU A 138 17.30 -10.76 0.97
CA GLU A 138 17.69 -11.16 2.32
C GLU A 138 18.48 -10.05 3.02
N GLU A 139 19.45 -9.45 2.33
CA GLU A 139 20.22 -8.30 2.85
C GLU A 139 19.31 -7.09 3.15
N ASP A 140 18.37 -6.78 2.25
CA ASP A 140 17.41 -5.69 2.44
C ASP A 140 16.48 -5.95 3.64
N TYR A 141 16.14 -7.21 3.91
CA TYR A 141 15.37 -7.58 5.10
C TYR A 141 16.19 -7.48 6.38
N GLN A 142 17.42 -8.02 6.38
CA GLN A 142 18.32 -7.97 7.54
C GLN A 142 18.73 -6.54 7.91
N SER A 143 18.90 -5.67 6.91
CA SER A 143 19.16 -4.23 7.11
C SER A 143 17.91 -3.42 7.47
N GLY A 144 16.72 -4.04 7.48
CA GLY A 144 15.45 -3.41 7.84
C GLY A 144 14.95 -2.39 6.81
N ARG A 145 15.38 -2.49 5.55
CA ARG A 145 14.87 -1.66 4.44
C ARG A 145 13.46 -2.07 4.03
N ILE A 146 13.15 -3.35 4.14
CA ILE A 146 11.82 -3.93 3.90
C ILE A 146 11.26 -4.57 5.17
N ASN A 147 9.94 -4.70 5.23
CA ASN A 147 9.27 -5.40 6.34
C ASN A 147 9.14 -6.91 6.06
N ALA A 148 8.69 -7.66 7.07
CA ALA A 148 8.52 -9.10 6.97
C ALA A 148 7.46 -9.51 5.94
N ALA A 149 6.41 -8.71 5.76
CA ALA A 149 5.35 -8.97 4.78
C ALA A 149 5.88 -8.87 3.33
N GLN A 150 6.61 -7.80 3.01
CA GLN A 150 7.31 -7.59 1.74
C GLN A 150 8.29 -8.72 1.47
N TYR A 151 9.14 -9.05 2.45
CA TYR A 151 10.11 -10.13 2.32
C TYR A 151 9.43 -11.47 1.99
N ARG A 152 8.42 -11.88 2.76
CA ARG A 152 7.70 -13.15 2.54
C ARG A 152 7.02 -13.19 1.18
N ALA A 153 6.34 -12.11 0.79
CA ALA A 153 5.63 -12.02 -0.48
C ALA A 153 6.58 -12.13 -1.68
N ILE A 154 7.70 -11.41 -1.65
CA ILE A 154 8.68 -11.42 -2.74
C ILE A 154 9.48 -12.72 -2.78
N LYS A 155 9.89 -13.24 -1.61
CA LYS A 155 10.59 -14.53 -1.53
C LYS A 155 9.73 -15.65 -2.12
N LYS A 156 8.46 -15.72 -1.72
CA LYS A 156 7.50 -16.67 -2.30
C LYS A 156 7.41 -16.50 -3.81
N HIS A 157 7.26 -15.27 -4.29
CA HIS A 157 7.19 -14.99 -5.71
C HIS A 157 8.42 -15.50 -6.49
N TYR A 158 9.63 -15.31 -5.97
CA TYR A 158 10.85 -15.83 -6.60
C TYR A 158 10.93 -17.36 -6.58
N LEU A 159 10.52 -18.01 -5.49
CA LEU A 159 10.45 -19.47 -5.44
C LEU A 159 9.45 -20.02 -6.47
N ASP A 160 8.27 -19.41 -6.56
CA ASP A 160 7.26 -19.78 -7.55
C ASP A 160 7.77 -19.58 -8.99
N GLN A 161 8.49 -18.48 -9.26
CA GLN A 161 9.11 -18.22 -10.57
C GLN A 161 10.13 -19.30 -10.95
N ARG A 162 11.01 -19.68 -10.01
CA ARG A 162 11.99 -20.75 -10.21
C ARG A 162 11.31 -22.08 -10.51
N GLU A 163 10.35 -22.47 -9.69
CA GLU A 163 9.62 -23.74 -9.83
C GLU A 163 8.90 -23.82 -11.18
N VAL A 164 8.17 -22.77 -11.55
CA VAL A 164 7.41 -22.73 -12.80
C VAL A 164 8.35 -22.72 -14.02
N ALA A 165 9.44 -21.97 -13.98
CA ALA A 165 10.41 -21.93 -15.09
C ALA A 165 11.06 -23.30 -15.32
N LEU A 166 11.49 -23.99 -14.26
CA LEU A 166 12.04 -25.34 -14.34
C LEU A 166 11.01 -26.34 -14.86
N ARG A 167 9.77 -26.30 -14.34
CA ARG A 167 8.68 -27.17 -14.79
C ARG A 167 8.38 -26.97 -16.28
N LEU A 168 8.34 -25.72 -16.75
CA LEU A 168 8.09 -25.42 -18.17
C LEU A 168 9.22 -25.92 -19.07
N GLN A 169 10.47 -25.76 -18.67
CA GLN A 169 11.61 -26.28 -19.43
C GLN A 169 11.60 -27.81 -19.50
N MET A 170 11.25 -28.50 -18.42
CA MET A 170 11.15 -29.95 -18.40
C MET A 170 10.01 -30.48 -19.27
N ALA A 171 8.85 -29.82 -19.23
CA ALA A 171 7.68 -30.22 -20.00
C ALA A 171 7.83 -29.90 -21.50
N HIS A 172 8.48 -28.79 -21.84
CA HIS A 172 8.62 -28.30 -23.21
C HIS A 172 10.04 -27.75 -23.46
N PRO A 173 11.04 -28.63 -23.70
CA PRO A 173 12.45 -28.22 -23.84
C PRO A 173 12.72 -27.24 -24.98
N GLU A 174 11.94 -27.34 -26.07
CA GLU A 174 12.06 -26.53 -27.29
C GLU A 174 11.37 -25.15 -27.18
N SER A 175 10.72 -24.85 -26.05
CA SER A 175 9.84 -23.69 -25.90
C SER A 175 10.45 -22.65 -24.95
N ASP A 176 10.56 -21.41 -25.43
CA ASP A 176 11.03 -20.25 -24.66
C ASP A 176 10.00 -19.67 -23.66
N ARG A 177 8.89 -20.36 -23.41
CA ARG A 177 7.81 -19.89 -22.50
C ARG A 177 8.30 -19.62 -21.07
N TRP A 178 9.35 -20.30 -20.62
CA TRP A 178 9.96 -20.06 -19.31
C TRP A 178 10.56 -18.65 -19.19
N ARG A 179 10.99 -18.03 -20.30
CA ARG A 179 11.56 -16.67 -20.33
C ARG A 179 10.56 -15.64 -19.80
N VAL A 180 9.29 -15.76 -20.21
CA VAL A 180 8.19 -14.87 -19.81
C VAL A 180 7.90 -14.96 -18.31
N VAL A 181 8.11 -16.13 -17.69
CA VAL A 181 7.87 -16.33 -16.25
C VAL A 181 8.92 -15.59 -15.42
N LEU A 182 10.16 -15.53 -15.93
CA LEU A 182 11.29 -14.89 -15.27
C LEU A 182 11.44 -13.40 -15.62
N GLU A 183 10.55 -12.84 -16.45
CA GLU A 183 10.52 -11.40 -16.76
C GLU A 183 10.27 -10.53 -15.51
N GLU A 184 10.89 -9.35 -15.52
CA GLU A 184 10.84 -8.40 -14.41
C GLU A 184 9.55 -7.56 -14.41
N GLY A 185 9.04 -7.23 -13.21
CA GLY A 185 7.97 -6.23 -13.06
C GLY A 185 7.00 -6.48 -11.90
N LYS A 186 6.87 -7.72 -11.43
CA LYS A 186 5.95 -8.06 -10.32
C LYS A 186 6.49 -7.70 -8.93
N THR A 187 7.81 -7.61 -8.77
CA THR A 187 8.44 -7.29 -7.48
C THR A 187 8.11 -5.89 -6.97
N SER A 188 8.11 -4.87 -7.84
CA SER A 188 7.80 -3.49 -7.44
C SER A 188 6.36 -3.35 -6.96
N PHE A 189 5.43 -4.04 -7.63
CA PHE A 189 4.05 -4.12 -7.20
C PHE A 189 3.92 -4.80 -5.82
N LEU A 190 4.60 -5.93 -5.61
CA LEU A 190 4.59 -6.63 -4.32
C LEU A 190 5.20 -5.78 -3.20
N MET A 191 6.25 -5.01 -3.49
CA MET A 191 6.84 -4.05 -2.56
C MET A 191 5.82 -2.99 -2.12
N GLN A 192 5.11 -2.38 -3.08
CA GLN A 192 4.11 -1.35 -2.78
C GLN A 192 2.89 -1.91 -2.05
N LEU A 193 2.36 -3.05 -2.52
CA LEU A 193 1.17 -3.67 -1.93
C LEU A 193 1.38 -4.08 -0.47
N ASN A 194 2.60 -4.52 -0.13
CA ASN A 194 2.95 -4.96 1.21
C ASN A 194 3.71 -3.87 2.00
N GLU A 195 3.71 -2.61 1.54
CA GLU A 195 4.27 -1.51 2.32
C GLU A 195 3.42 -1.27 3.57
N ALA A 196 4.06 -1.07 4.73
CA ALA A 196 3.34 -0.64 5.91
C ALA A 196 2.88 0.82 5.75
N VAL A 197 1.62 1.06 6.05
CA VAL A 197 0.99 2.37 5.97
C VAL A 197 0.80 2.91 7.38
N CYS A 198 1.31 4.10 7.67
CA CYS A 198 1.01 4.82 8.90
C CYS A 198 -0.45 5.30 8.83
N ARG A 199 -1.30 4.80 9.73
CA ARG A 199 -2.73 5.13 9.82
C ARG A 199 -2.99 6.30 10.74
N SER A 200 -2.25 6.38 11.86
CA SER A 200 -2.41 7.47 12.82
C SER A 200 -1.17 7.66 13.68
N MET A 201 -1.07 8.88 14.20
CA MET A 201 -0.09 9.26 15.20
C MET A 201 -0.76 10.14 16.26
N SER A 202 -0.55 9.76 17.52
CA SER A 202 -1.02 10.53 18.68
C SER A 202 0.12 10.82 19.63
N LEU A 203 0.12 12.01 20.23
CA LEU A 203 1.07 12.41 21.27
C LEU A 203 0.35 12.54 22.60
N TYR A 204 0.99 12.03 23.64
CA TYR A 204 0.47 12.04 25.00
C TYR A 204 1.50 12.64 25.94
N ASP A 205 1.01 13.37 26.93
CA ASP A 205 1.82 13.87 28.02
C ASP A 205 2.06 12.76 29.05
N LEU A 206 3.32 12.51 29.43
CA LEU A 206 3.63 11.47 30.41
C LEU A 206 3.22 11.83 31.83
N GLN A 207 3.10 13.12 32.17
CA GLN A 207 2.77 13.55 33.53
C GLN A 207 1.29 13.34 33.86
N ASN A 208 0.40 13.91 33.04
CA ASN A 208 -1.05 13.87 33.26
C ASN A 208 -1.78 12.84 32.37
N ARG A 209 -1.07 12.21 31.42
CA ARG A 209 -1.60 11.20 30.49
C ARG A 209 -2.66 11.75 29.53
N ALA A 210 -2.75 13.08 29.41
CA ALA A 210 -3.66 13.71 28.47
C ALA A 210 -3.12 13.59 27.04
N ARG A 211 -4.05 13.42 26.10
CA ARG A 211 -3.74 13.49 24.67
C ARG A 211 -3.47 14.93 24.28
N LEU A 212 -2.26 15.20 23.80
CA LEU A 212 -1.83 16.51 23.32
C LEU A 212 -2.19 16.70 21.84
N PHE A 213 -2.10 15.62 21.07
CA PHE A 213 -2.26 15.64 19.62
C PHE A 213 -2.75 14.28 19.13
N ALA A 214 -3.55 14.29 18.07
CA ALA A 214 -3.95 13.09 17.34
C ALA A 214 -4.24 13.47 15.89
N GLU A 215 -3.68 12.72 14.96
CA GLU A 215 -4.01 12.78 13.54
C GLU A 215 -4.20 11.34 13.01
N GLY A 216 -5.19 11.16 12.13
CA GLY A 216 -5.55 9.86 11.55
C GLY A 216 -6.57 9.07 12.37
N ASP A 217 -6.85 7.85 11.93
CA ASP A 217 -7.79 6.95 12.60
C ASP A 217 -7.07 6.11 13.67
N VAL A 218 -7.44 6.32 14.94
CA VAL A 218 -6.86 5.63 16.09
C VAL A 218 -7.81 4.49 16.47
N PRO A 219 -7.43 3.21 16.23
CA PRO A 219 -8.28 2.09 16.60
C PRO A 219 -8.40 2.00 18.12
N LYS A 220 -9.53 1.46 18.60
CA LYS A 220 -9.80 1.33 20.04
C LYS A 220 -8.72 0.53 20.79
N SER A 221 -8.14 -0.50 20.15
CA SER A 221 -7.02 -1.27 20.68
C SER A 221 -5.77 -0.42 20.97
N ALA A 222 -5.56 0.65 20.21
CA ALA A 222 -4.49 1.61 20.45
C ALA A 222 -4.79 2.48 21.68
N GLU A 223 -6.05 2.88 21.87
CA GLU A 223 -6.47 3.57 23.10
C GLU A 223 -6.35 2.68 24.33
N ASP A 224 -6.65 1.38 24.23
CA ASP A 224 -6.47 0.43 25.34
C ASP A 224 -4.98 0.24 25.70
N SER A 225 -4.10 0.33 24.70
CA SER A 225 -2.64 0.31 24.89
C SER A 225 -2.12 1.50 25.70
N MET A 226 -2.93 2.55 25.90
CA MET A 226 -2.62 3.67 26.81
C MET A 226 -2.48 3.23 28.26
N ALA A 227 -3.11 2.13 28.67
CA ALA A 227 -2.87 1.57 30.00
C ALA A 227 -1.38 1.24 30.20
N MET A 228 -0.67 0.88 29.14
CA MET A 228 0.77 0.62 29.17
C MET A 228 1.59 1.89 29.37
N LEU A 229 1.09 3.09 29.04
CA LEU A 229 1.78 4.36 29.38
C LEU A 229 2.06 4.50 30.87
N ARG A 230 1.26 3.86 31.73
CA ARG A 230 1.51 3.85 33.18
C ARG A 230 2.88 3.27 33.55
N THR A 231 3.42 2.41 32.69
CA THR A 231 4.75 1.80 32.88
C THR A 231 5.89 2.75 32.48
N PHE A 232 5.59 3.85 31.78
CA PHE A 232 6.54 4.85 31.33
C PHE A 232 6.56 6.06 32.28
N GLY A 233 7.74 6.56 32.61
CA GLY A 233 7.90 7.78 33.42
C GLY A 233 7.81 7.59 34.94
N GLN A 234 7.65 6.37 35.47
CA GLN A 234 7.63 6.10 36.92
C GLN A 234 9.01 5.82 37.55
N GLY A 235 10.09 5.99 36.81
CA GLY A 235 11.45 5.76 37.33
C GLY A 235 12.05 7.01 38.00
N PRO A 236 12.86 6.87 39.07
CA PRO A 236 13.54 7.99 39.74
C PRO A 236 14.62 8.67 38.89
N ASN A 237 14.84 8.20 37.65
CA ASN A 237 15.84 8.76 36.75
C ASN A 237 15.23 9.03 35.36
N PRO A 238 14.73 10.25 35.10
CA PRO A 238 14.16 10.64 33.81
C PRO A 238 15.21 10.70 32.67
N ALA A 239 16.49 10.49 32.98
CA ALA A 239 17.59 10.63 32.01
C ALA A 239 17.76 9.43 31.06
N LYS A 240 17.08 8.30 31.27
CA LYS A 240 17.14 7.17 30.33
C LYS A 240 15.89 7.13 29.44
N PRO A 241 16.05 7.21 28.10
CA PRO A 241 14.92 7.01 27.20
C PRO A 241 14.37 5.61 27.42
N ALA A 242 13.07 5.53 27.72
CA ALA A 242 12.45 4.25 27.97
C ALA A 242 12.43 3.39 26.69
N ARG A 243 12.37 2.07 26.87
CA ARG A 243 12.37 1.14 25.73
C ARG A 243 11.08 1.32 24.92
N MET A 244 11.23 1.46 23.61
CA MET A 244 10.10 1.45 22.68
C MET A 244 9.33 0.14 22.79
N LEU A 245 8.01 0.20 22.85
CA LEU A 245 7.16 -0.99 22.78
C LEU A 245 6.54 -1.09 21.40
N ALA A 246 6.57 -2.30 20.86
CA ALA A 246 5.80 -2.67 19.69
C ALA A 246 4.88 -3.80 20.13
N THR A 247 3.59 -3.67 19.83
CA THR A 247 2.60 -4.72 20.02
C THR A 247 1.73 -4.81 18.78
N GLN A 248 1.14 -5.98 18.55
CA GLN A 248 0.20 -6.18 17.46
C GLN A 248 -1.23 -6.04 18.00
N GLY A 249 -2.06 -5.28 17.29
CA GLY A 249 -3.50 -5.22 17.53
C GLY A 249 -4.21 -6.48 17.03
N GLU A 250 -5.45 -6.68 17.46
CA GLU A 250 -6.29 -7.83 17.05
C GLU A 250 -6.55 -7.86 15.53
N ASP A 251 -6.57 -6.69 14.88
CA ASP A 251 -6.75 -6.53 13.44
C ASP A 251 -5.44 -6.72 12.64
N GLY A 252 -4.35 -7.10 13.30
CA GLY A 252 -3.03 -7.26 12.69
C GLY A 252 -2.25 -5.95 12.55
N SER A 253 -2.81 -4.82 12.96
CA SER A 253 -2.11 -3.52 12.98
C SER A 253 -0.92 -3.55 13.93
N ALA A 254 0.14 -2.83 13.58
CA ALA A 254 1.30 -2.67 14.46
C ALA A 254 1.17 -1.37 15.25
N LEU A 255 1.16 -1.49 16.57
CA LEU A 255 1.10 -0.39 17.52
C LEU A 255 2.50 -0.12 18.04
N LEU A 256 3.00 1.09 17.80
CA LEU A 256 4.32 1.51 18.20
C LEU A 256 4.21 2.61 19.25
N LEU A 257 4.69 2.33 20.46
CA LEU A 257 4.80 3.31 21.53
C LEU A 257 6.24 3.78 21.65
N ILE A 258 6.46 5.05 21.32
CA ILE A 258 7.76 5.73 21.36
C ILE A 258 7.76 6.67 22.56
N PRO A 259 8.39 6.27 23.69
CA PRO A 259 8.51 7.15 24.85
C PRO A 259 9.62 8.18 24.64
N GLY A 260 9.34 9.41 25.06
CA GLY A 260 10.29 10.53 25.14
C GLY A 260 10.56 10.90 26.60
N MET A 261 11.09 12.10 26.82
CA MET A 261 11.35 12.60 28.18
C MET A 261 10.09 13.17 28.84
N TYR A 262 9.24 13.85 28.06
CA TYR A 262 8.05 14.52 28.58
C TYR A 262 6.76 13.95 28.00
N THR A 263 6.85 13.35 26.81
CA THR A 263 5.71 12.88 26.04
C THR A 263 5.96 11.49 25.50
N ALA A 264 4.91 10.82 25.06
CA ALA A 264 5.00 9.57 24.33
C ALA A 264 4.20 9.69 23.02
N ALA A 265 4.76 9.15 21.94
CA ALA A 265 4.05 8.99 20.69
C ALA A 265 3.50 7.57 20.57
N LEU A 266 2.22 7.47 20.25
CA LEU A 266 1.57 6.24 19.81
C LEU A 266 1.37 6.33 18.30
N VAL A 267 1.98 5.42 17.56
CA VAL A 267 1.89 5.36 16.09
C VAL A 267 1.28 4.03 15.70
N VAL A 268 0.31 4.08 14.79
CA VAL A 268 -0.41 2.89 14.32
C VAL A 268 -0.08 2.67 12.86
N PHE A 269 0.43 1.48 12.55
CA PHE A 269 0.68 1.03 11.19
C PHE A 269 -0.29 -0.08 10.80
N SER A 270 -0.58 -0.19 9.50
CA SER A 270 -1.42 -1.27 8.96
C SER A 270 -0.86 -2.68 9.19
N GLN A 271 0.45 -2.79 9.37
CA GLN A 271 1.23 -4.00 9.62
C GLN A 271 2.62 -3.60 10.12
N ASP A 272 3.50 -4.56 10.39
CA ASP A 272 4.86 -4.27 10.85
C ASP A 272 5.61 -3.32 9.90
N PRO A 273 6.04 -2.15 10.37
CA PRO A 273 6.78 -1.20 9.55
C PRO A 273 8.25 -1.63 9.35
N PRO A 274 8.87 -1.27 8.21
CA PRO A 274 10.31 -1.41 8.05
C PRO A 274 11.06 -0.50 9.05
N ALA A 275 12.29 -0.88 9.39
CA ALA A 275 13.07 -0.22 10.44
C ALA A 275 13.33 1.27 10.16
N TRP A 276 13.37 1.69 8.89
CA TRP A 276 13.51 3.10 8.53
C TRP A 276 12.26 3.93 8.84
N GLN A 277 11.04 3.39 8.69
CA GLN A 277 9.81 4.09 9.06
C GLN A 277 9.74 4.30 10.59
N VAL A 278 10.13 3.28 11.35
CA VAL A 278 10.24 3.35 12.82
C VAL A 278 11.22 4.46 13.24
N ARG A 279 12.40 4.51 12.60
CA ARG A 279 13.39 5.57 12.86
C ARG A 279 12.85 6.96 12.53
N ALA A 280 12.18 7.13 11.39
CA ALA A 280 11.57 8.40 11.00
C ALA A 280 10.53 8.88 12.03
N MET A 281 9.67 7.98 12.54
CA MET A 281 8.68 8.35 13.57
C MET A 281 9.34 8.74 14.90
N ARG A 282 10.42 8.05 15.28
CA ARG A 282 11.22 8.41 16.46
C ARG A 282 11.86 9.78 16.31
N GLU A 283 12.47 10.06 15.17
CA GLU A 283 13.09 11.35 14.89
C GLU A 283 12.05 12.48 14.92
N LEU A 284 10.89 12.25 14.31
CA LEU A 284 9.78 13.21 14.33
C LEU A 284 9.32 13.50 15.77
N HIS A 285 9.16 12.48 16.61
CA HIS A 285 8.81 12.65 18.02
C HIS A 285 9.92 13.37 18.81
N THR A 286 11.18 13.01 18.57
CA THR A 286 12.34 13.66 19.20
C THR A 286 12.43 15.14 18.84
N ASN A 287 12.17 15.49 17.57
CA ASN A 287 12.15 16.86 17.10
C ASN A 287 11.01 17.66 17.71
N PHE A 288 9.82 17.05 17.87
CA PHE A 288 8.71 17.65 18.60
C PHE A 288 9.11 17.99 20.05
N GLU A 289 9.74 17.06 20.78
CA GLU A 289 10.18 17.34 22.16
C GLU A 289 11.28 18.40 22.21
N ALA A 290 12.23 18.38 21.26
CA ALA A 290 13.30 19.36 21.18
C ALA A 290 12.76 20.77 20.94
N ALA A 291 11.84 20.93 19.97
CA ALA A 291 11.20 22.20 19.64
C ALA A 291 10.38 22.76 20.81
N ASN A 292 9.77 21.90 21.60
CA ASN A 292 8.87 22.28 22.70
C ASN A 292 9.50 22.18 24.09
N ARG A 293 10.81 21.91 24.20
CA ARG A 293 11.47 21.57 25.46
C ARG A 293 11.14 22.55 26.58
N SER A 294 11.29 23.85 26.32
CA SER A 294 11.07 24.89 27.33
C SER A 294 9.63 24.92 27.85
N ALA A 295 8.64 24.78 26.96
CA ALA A 295 7.23 24.72 27.34
C ALA A 295 6.92 23.39 28.06
N LEU A 296 7.48 22.29 27.57
CA LEU A 296 7.31 20.96 28.14
C LEU A 296 7.81 20.88 29.58
N THR A 297 8.99 21.45 29.86
CA THR A 297 9.58 21.54 31.20
C THR A 297 8.73 22.39 32.16
N ARG A 298 8.10 23.47 31.68
CA ARG A 298 7.24 24.34 32.50
C ARG A 298 5.82 23.81 32.69
N GLY A 299 5.44 22.72 32.02
CA GLY A 299 4.07 22.22 32.03
C GLY A 299 3.11 23.01 31.12
N GLU A 300 3.62 23.92 30.29
CA GLU A 300 2.82 24.70 29.35
C GLU A 300 2.45 23.83 28.14
N ARG A 301 1.16 23.46 28.04
CA ARG A 301 0.67 22.58 26.95
C ARG A 301 -0.09 23.31 25.85
N HIS A 302 -0.42 24.57 26.07
CA HIS A 302 -1.28 25.37 25.17
C HIS A 302 -0.50 25.98 23.99
N SER A 303 0.82 26.12 24.12
CA SER A 303 1.70 26.79 23.16
C SER A 303 2.65 25.82 22.45
N LEU A 304 2.25 24.55 22.33
CA LEU A 304 3.09 23.53 21.69
C LEU A 304 3.02 23.65 20.17
N VAL A 305 4.18 23.49 19.52
CA VAL A 305 4.33 23.40 18.08
C VAL A 305 4.27 21.93 17.67
N PHE A 306 3.26 21.56 16.88
CA PHE A 306 3.05 20.18 16.46
C PHE A 306 3.68 19.88 15.10
N PRO A 307 4.17 18.65 14.88
CA PRO A 307 4.73 18.23 13.60
C PRO A 307 3.64 18.05 12.53
N ASP A 308 3.96 18.36 11.27
CA ASP A 308 3.10 18.03 10.12
C ASP A 308 3.26 16.54 9.75
N VAL A 309 2.40 15.70 10.33
CA VAL A 309 2.41 14.25 10.14
C VAL A 309 1.61 13.78 8.92
N ARG A 310 0.91 14.69 8.22
CA ARG A 310 0.07 14.34 7.05
C ARG A 310 0.85 13.75 5.89
N ARG A 311 2.16 14.02 5.84
CA ARG A 311 3.08 13.43 4.85
C ARG A 311 3.30 11.93 5.07
N TYR A 312 3.11 11.45 6.29
CA TYR A 312 3.33 10.06 6.67
C TYR A 312 2.02 9.28 6.73
N ILE A 313 0.93 9.93 7.13
CA ILE A 313 -0.38 9.32 7.26
C ILE A 313 -1.03 9.21 5.88
N ARG A 314 -1.38 7.99 5.45
CA ARG A 314 -2.21 7.77 4.26
C ARG A 314 -3.59 7.31 4.71
N SER A 315 -4.62 8.09 4.35
CA SER A 315 -6.03 7.80 4.55
C SER A 315 -6.59 6.86 3.49
#